data_AF-A0A8H7PA83-F1
#
_entry.id   AF-A0A8H7PA83-F1
#
_cell.length_a   1.000
_cell.length_b   1.000
_cell.length_c   1.000
_cell.angle_alpha   90.00
_cell.angle_beta   90.00
_cell.angle_gamma   90.00
#
_symmetry.space_group_name_H-M   'P 1'
#
loop_
_entity.id
_entity.type
_entity.pdbx_description
1 polymer ?
#
loop_
_entity_poly.entity_id
_entity_poly.type
_entity_poly.pdbx_seq_one_letter_code
_entity_poly.pdbx_strand_id
1 'polypeptide(L)'
;MDSSELYHVKQQFILGAYKSLADLALPDPSSPDYNPTLLYKCRAYIALDKPHDALELVPDDTDDVSLKAVSALARYVGAADAAAKDASLEELRDLCVEIEGDDIEADEKQKGVVRVLAGTAFAVAGEVEEALETLGVGANVDNLEAVAICVQIYLSISRPDLARKEFERAKRWAEDDVLVQLIEASIGLVTGRDGYADCNSFYTEQLGNPSLSSPHLLTARGVTRLLRGEVPAAQSDFEEAVAQQGGAADAETLAAMAVTAGLGAAKPAEAEQLWR
;
A
#
# COMPACT_ATOMS: atom_id res chain seq x y z
N MET A 1 18.23 -9.10 11.61
CA MET A 1 17.99 -9.55 10.22
C MET A 1 16.66 -10.26 10.28
N ASP A 2 15.73 -9.88 9.41
CA ASP A 2 14.38 -10.45 9.44
C ASP A 2 14.43 -11.93 9.09
N SER A 3 13.50 -12.72 9.62
CA SER A 3 13.39 -14.13 9.25
C SER A 3 12.96 -14.25 7.78
N SER A 4 13.24 -15.41 7.16
CA SER A 4 12.81 -15.68 5.78
C SER A 4 11.29 -15.57 5.64
N GLU A 5 10.54 -15.98 6.65
CA GLU A 5 9.07 -15.90 6.67
C GLU A 5 8.61 -14.44 6.71
N LEU A 6 9.19 -13.62 7.58
CA LEU A 6 8.82 -12.20 7.68
C LEU A 6 9.19 -11.44 6.40
N TYR A 7 10.29 -11.79 5.75
CA TYR A 7 10.65 -11.25 4.44
C TYR A 7 9.56 -11.54 3.39
N HIS A 8 9.05 -12.78 3.33
CA HIS A 8 7.96 -13.13 2.41
C HIS A 8 6.65 -12.43 2.75
N VAL A 9 6.32 -12.28 4.03
CA VAL A 9 5.13 -11.51 4.49
C VAL A 9 5.20 -10.06 4.00
N LYS A 10 6.35 -9.40 4.18
CA LYS A 10 6.58 -8.03 3.71
C LYS A 10 6.46 -7.92 2.20
N GLN A 11 7.09 -8.85 1.48
CA GLN A 11 7.05 -8.87 0.02
C GLN A 11 5.62 -9.05 -0.51
N GLN A 12 4.83 -9.96 0.08
CA GLN A 12 3.42 -10.13 -0.29
C GLN A 12 2.61 -8.86 -0.06
N PHE A 13 2.89 -8.13 1.02
CA PHE A 13 2.20 -6.88 1.32
C PHE A 13 2.54 -5.79 0.31
N ILE A 14 3.84 -5.59 0.04
CA ILE A 14 4.34 -4.62 -0.94
C ILE A 14 3.76 -4.89 -2.33
N LEU A 15 3.62 -6.16 -2.70
CA LEU A 15 3.12 -6.58 -4.00
C LEU A 15 1.59 -6.74 -4.07
N GLY A 16 0.84 -6.31 -3.06
CA GLY A 16 -0.62 -6.31 -3.09
C GLY A 16 -1.29 -7.67 -2.97
N ALA A 17 -0.58 -8.71 -2.51
CA ALA A 17 -1.13 -10.04 -2.26
C ALA A 17 -1.88 -10.11 -0.92
N TYR A 18 -2.77 -9.16 -0.67
CA TYR A 18 -3.43 -8.95 0.62
C TYR A 18 -4.29 -10.13 1.05
N LYS A 19 -4.97 -10.79 0.11
CA LYS A 19 -5.79 -11.98 0.41
C LYS A 19 -4.95 -13.13 0.96
N SER A 20 -3.81 -13.41 0.33
CA SER A 20 -2.86 -14.43 0.79
C SER A 20 -2.35 -14.12 2.21
N LEU A 21 -2.11 -12.85 2.52
CA LEU A 21 -1.71 -12.41 3.86
C LEU A 21 -2.84 -12.51 4.89
N ALA A 22 -4.07 -12.16 4.51
CA ALA A 22 -5.24 -12.32 5.37
C ALA A 22 -5.47 -13.80 5.72
N ASP A 23 -5.25 -14.70 4.77
CA ASP A 23 -5.41 -16.16 4.96
C ASP A 23 -4.20 -16.81 5.67
N LEU A 24 -3.09 -16.09 5.87
CA LEU A 24 -1.87 -16.62 6.49
C LEU A 24 -2.10 -16.97 7.98
N ALA A 25 -1.66 -18.15 8.40
CA ALA A 25 -1.68 -18.54 9.81
C ALA A 25 -0.64 -17.73 10.60
N LEU A 26 -1.04 -17.19 11.76
CA LEU A 26 -0.11 -16.50 12.63
C LEU A 26 0.92 -17.49 13.22
N PRO A 27 2.19 -17.05 13.40
CA PRO A 27 3.17 -17.81 14.16
C PRO A 27 2.71 -18.08 15.59
N ASP A 28 3.49 -18.87 16.34
CA ASP A 28 3.29 -19.01 17.78
C ASP A 28 3.44 -17.63 18.47
N PRO A 29 2.57 -17.26 19.43
CA PRO A 29 2.65 -15.97 20.14
C PRO A 29 3.98 -15.70 20.85
N SER A 30 4.76 -16.74 21.16
CA SER A 30 6.12 -16.60 21.74
C SER A 30 7.19 -16.26 20.70
N SER A 31 6.86 -16.35 19.40
CA SER A 31 7.79 -16.06 18.32
C SER A 31 8.04 -14.56 18.19
N PRO A 32 9.29 -14.12 17.97
CA PRO A 32 9.58 -12.71 17.66
C PRO A 32 8.91 -12.25 16.35
N ASP A 33 8.51 -13.17 15.47
CA ASP A 33 7.83 -12.86 14.22
C ASP A 33 6.31 -12.69 14.38
N TYR A 34 5.74 -12.96 15.57
CA TYR A 34 4.30 -12.89 15.79
C TYR A 34 3.75 -11.47 15.58
N ASN A 35 4.24 -10.48 16.33
CA ASN A 35 3.76 -9.09 16.23
C ASN A 35 3.99 -8.50 14.82
N PRO A 36 5.17 -8.64 14.18
CA PRO A 36 5.35 -8.18 12.80
C PRO A 36 4.42 -8.86 11.79
N THR A 37 4.16 -10.16 11.92
CA THR A 37 3.24 -10.87 11.00
C THR A 37 1.80 -10.42 11.23
N LEU A 38 1.39 -10.28 12.49
CA LEU A 38 0.08 -9.76 12.88
C LEU A 38 -0.13 -8.34 12.33
N LEU A 39 0.88 -7.47 12.42
CA LEU A 39 0.84 -6.12 11.88
C LEU A 39 0.54 -6.12 10.37
N TYR A 40 1.31 -6.85 9.54
CA TYR A 40 1.07 -6.90 8.10
C TYR A 40 -0.26 -7.57 7.75
N LYS A 41 -0.70 -8.55 8.53
CA LYS A 41 -2.03 -9.16 8.39
C LYS A 41 -3.14 -8.14 8.66
N CYS A 42 -3.05 -7.33 9.72
CA CYS A 42 -4.00 -6.25 9.99
C CYS A 42 -4.01 -5.21 8.87
N ARG A 43 -2.84 -4.80 8.38
CA ARG A 43 -2.74 -3.87 7.23
C ARG A 43 -3.37 -4.46 5.97
N ALA A 44 -3.23 -5.76 5.73
CA ALA A 44 -3.88 -6.44 4.61
C ALA A 44 -5.41 -6.44 4.75
N TYR A 45 -5.97 -6.64 5.96
CA TYR A 45 -7.40 -6.49 6.20
C TYR A 45 -7.90 -5.06 5.95
N ILE A 46 -7.14 -4.04 6.37
CA ILE A 46 -7.45 -2.64 6.07
C ILE A 46 -7.48 -2.41 4.55
N ALA A 47 -6.49 -2.91 3.81
CA ALA A 47 -6.42 -2.80 2.34
C ALA A 47 -7.56 -3.57 1.62
N LEU A 48 -8.12 -4.60 2.26
CA LEU A 48 -9.27 -5.37 1.76
C LEU A 48 -10.62 -4.77 2.16
N ASP A 49 -10.65 -3.54 2.67
CA ASP A 49 -11.86 -2.86 3.18
C ASP A 49 -12.56 -3.64 4.32
N LYS A 50 -11.76 -4.27 5.18
CA LYS A 50 -12.20 -5.04 6.35
C LYS A 50 -11.56 -4.54 7.64
N PRO A 51 -11.74 -3.27 8.02
CA PRO A 51 -11.11 -2.70 9.21
C PRO A 51 -11.57 -3.37 10.52
N HIS A 52 -12.80 -3.87 10.58
CA HIS A 52 -13.31 -4.60 11.76
C HIS A 52 -12.54 -5.90 12.01
N ASP A 53 -12.27 -6.69 10.97
CA ASP A 53 -11.49 -7.93 11.08
C ASP A 53 -10.06 -7.64 11.57
N ALA A 54 -9.47 -6.50 11.19
CA ALA A 54 -8.16 -6.07 11.69
C ALA A 54 -8.21 -5.78 13.20
N LEU A 55 -9.25 -5.08 13.66
CA LEU A 55 -9.42 -4.73 15.07
C LEU A 55 -9.65 -5.95 15.97
N GLU A 56 -10.39 -6.96 15.50
CA GLU A 56 -10.62 -8.19 16.26
C GLU A 56 -9.35 -9.02 16.49
N LEU A 57 -8.32 -8.84 15.65
CA LEU A 57 -7.06 -9.57 15.76
C LEU A 57 -6.07 -8.95 16.75
N VAL A 58 -6.20 -7.65 17.04
CA VAL A 58 -5.28 -6.94 17.92
C VAL A 58 -5.81 -7.02 19.37
N PRO A 59 -5.01 -7.51 20.34
CA PRO A 59 -5.41 -7.49 21.74
C PRO A 59 -5.59 -6.05 22.26
N ASP A 60 -6.69 -5.79 22.96
CA ASP A 60 -7.00 -4.47 23.53
C ASP A 60 -5.95 -3.99 24.55
N ASP A 61 -5.24 -4.93 25.20
CA ASP A 61 -4.22 -4.70 26.21
C ASP A 61 -2.79 -4.78 25.65
N THR A 62 -2.61 -4.64 24.34
CA THR A 62 -1.29 -4.67 23.74
C THR A 62 -0.45 -3.45 24.15
N ASP A 63 0.79 -3.70 24.58
CA ASP A 63 1.79 -2.65 24.81
C ASP A 63 2.58 -2.30 23.54
N ASP A 64 2.41 -3.05 22.44
CA ASP A 64 3.13 -2.82 21.19
C ASP A 64 2.58 -1.59 20.46
N VAL A 65 3.37 -0.52 20.41
CA VAL A 65 3.00 0.75 19.75
C VAL A 65 2.67 0.59 18.27
N SER A 66 3.25 -0.39 17.59
CA SER A 66 2.95 -0.68 16.18
C SER A 66 1.54 -1.26 16.03
N LEU A 67 1.13 -2.12 16.98
CA LEU A 67 -0.22 -2.71 17.01
C LEU A 67 -1.27 -1.68 17.45
N LYS A 68 -0.93 -0.75 18.34
CA LYS A 68 -1.78 0.41 18.66
C LYS A 68 -2.00 1.28 17.42
N ALA A 69 -0.93 1.63 16.71
CA ALA A 69 -1.01 2.46 15.51
C ALA A 69 -1.82 1.81 14.38
N VAL A 70 -1.69 0.49 14.15
CA VAL A 70 -2.50 -0.18 13.11
C VAL A 70 -3.97 -0.26 13.49
N SER A 71 -4.28 -0.37 14.79
CA SER A 71 -5.66 -0.31 15.29
C SER A 71 -6.26 1.08 15.09
N ALA A 72 -5.52 2.14 15.39
CA ALA A 72 -5.96 3.51 15.15
C ALA A 72 -6.19 3.77 13.65
N LEU A 73 -5.31 3.29 12.77
CA LEU A 73 -5.51 3.35 11.31
C LEU A 73 -6.77 2.56 10.88
N ALA A 74 -7.00 1.37 11.43
CA ALA A 74 -8.20 0.59 11.15
C ALA A 74 -9.48 1.32 11.58
N ARG A 75 -9.49 1.95 12.76
CA ARG A 75 -10.62 2.78 13.21
C ARG A 75 -10.85 3.97 12.30
N TYR A 76 -9.79 4.65 11.87
CA TYR A 76 -9.89 5.76 10.92
C TYR A 76 -10.53 5.34 9.59
N VAL A 77 -10.09 4.21 9.02
CA VAL A 77 -10.62 3.69 7.74
C VAL A 77 -12.07 3.20 7.90
N GLY A 78 -12.39 2.54 9.02
CA GLY A 78 -13.73 2.05 9.33
C GLY A 78 -14.71 3.10 9.85
N ALA A 79 -14.26 4.32 10.12
CA ALA A 79 -15.10 5.36 10.70
C ALA A 79 -16.13 5.90 9.70
N ALA A 80 -17.40 5.88 10.11
CA ALA A 80 -18.53 6.32 9.30
C ALA A 80 -18.77 7.84 9.35
N ASP A 81 -18.35 8.51 10.43
CA ASP A 81 -18.56 9.93 10.63
C ASP A 81 -17.24 10.69 10.88
N ALA A 82 -17.28 12.01 10.71
CA ALA A 82 -16.12 12.87 10.84
C ALA A 82 -15.55 12.89 12.27
N ALA A 83 -16.40 12.79 13.30
CA ALA A 83 -15.95 12.85 14.69
C ALA A 83 -15.11 11.61 15.05
N ALA A 84 -15.51 10.43 14.58
CA ALA A 84 -14.74 9.19 14.76
C ALA A 84 -13.44 9.20 13.95
N LYS A 85 -13.44 9.81 12.76
CA LYS A 85 -12.20 10.03 11.97
C LYS A 85 -11.24 10.94 12.71
N ASP A 86 -11.70 12.11 13.16
CA ASP A 86 -10.88 13.09 13.88
C ASP A 86 -10.31 12.47 15.16
N ALA A 87 -11.11 11.72 15.92
CA ALA A 87 -10.64 11.02 17.12
C ALA A 87 -9.52 10.00 16.83
N SER A 88 -9.61 9.29 15.71
CA SER A 88 -8.58 8.32 15.30
C SER A 88 -7.30 9.01 14.81
N LEU A 89 -7.41 10.19 14.19
CA LEU A 89 -6.27 11.02 13.80
C LEU A 89 -5.56 11.60 15.03
N GLU A 90 -6.30 12.09 16.03
CA GLU A 90 -5.73 12.54 17.30
C GLU A 90 -5.02 11.39 18.04
N GLU A 91 -5.59 10.17 18.07
CA GLU A 91 -4.92 8.98 18.63
C GLU A 91 -3.57 8.72 17.94
N LEU A 92 -3.50 8.87 16.61
CA LEU A 92 -2.24 8.72 15.86
C LEU A 92 -1.25 9.86 16.13
N ARG A 93 -1.71 11.10 16.32
CA ARG A 93 -0.87 12.24 16.72
C ARG A 93 -0.26 12.02 18.09
N ASP A 94 -1.07 11.58 19.05
CA ASP A 94 -0.61 11.25 20.40
C ASP A 94 0.45 10.14 20.37
N LEU A 95 0.21 9.07 19.60
CA LEU A 95 1.20 8.00 19.39
C LEU A 95 2.50 8.51 18.74
N CYS A 96 2.42 9.45 17.79
CA CYS A 96 3.59 10.09 17.20
C CYS A 96 4.39 10.91 18.22
N VAL A 97 3.74 11.63 19.14
CA VAL A 97 4.42 12.35 20.22
C VAL A 97 5.05 11.38 21.21
N GLU A 98 4.32 10.33 21.55
CA GLU A 98 4.74 9.27 22.48
C GLU A 98 6.05 8.59 22.05
N ILE A 99 6.19 8.22 20.77
CA ILE A 99 7.41 7.54 20.26
C ILE A 99 8.66 8.44 20.22
N GLU A 100 8.50 9.76 20.24
CA GLU A 100 9.61 10.71 20.35
C GLU A 100 10.08 10.90 21.81
N GLY A 101 9.27 10.48 22.78
CA GLY A 101 9.61 10.50 24.20
C GLY A 101 10.60 9.40 24.61
N ASP A 102 11.29 9.62 25.72
CA ASP A 102 12.24 8.65 26.31
C ASP A 102 11.54 7.57 27.16
N ASP A 103 10.24 7.72 27.41
CA ASP A 103 9.47 6.90 28.38
C ASP A 103 8.93 5.58 27.78
N ILE A 104 9.09 5.35 26.47
CA ILE A 104 8.56 4.17 25.78
C ILE A 104 9.68 3.22 25.37
N GLU A 105 9.56 1.95 25.76
CA GLU A 105 10.40 0.85 25.28
C GLU A 105 9.99 0.42 23.86
N ALA A 106 10.17 1.31 22.88
CA ALA A 106 9.96 1.02 21.45
C ALA A 106 11.28 1.12 20.68
N ASP A 107 11.57 0.10 19.86
CA ASP A 107 12.75 0.15 18.99
C ASP A 107 12.53 1.08 17.78
N GLU A 108 13.63 1.48 17.11
CA GLU A 108 13.55 2.39 15.96
C GLU A 108 12.70 1.83 14.79
N LYS A 109 12.55 0.51 14.68
CA LYS A 109 11.71 -0.09 13.64
C LYS A 109 10.24 0.12 13.97
N GLN A 110 9.83 -0.11 15.22
CA GLN A 110 8.47 0.14 15.71
C GLN A 110 8.11 1.62 15.58
N LYS A 111 9.02 2.53 15.98
CA LYS A 111 8.84 3.97 15.77
C LYS A 111 8.64 4.31 14.28
N GLY A 112 9.44 3.69 13.41
CA GLY A 112 9.29 3.80 11.96
C GLY A 112 7.94 3.32 11.44
N VAL A 113 7.40 2.23 11.98
CA VAL A 113 6.06 1.71 11.61
C VAL A 113 4.96 2.66 12.05
N VAL A 114 5.02 3.20 13.27
CA VAL A 114 4.03 4.17 13.77
C VAL A 114 3.98 5.39 12.85
N ARG A 115 5.14 5.96 12.49
CA ARG A 115 5.22 7.09 11.54
C ARG A 115 4.61 6.75 10.17
N VAL A 116 4.84 5.54 9.66
CA VAL A 116 4.28 5.05 8.39
C VAL A 116 2.75 4.97 8.45
N LEU A 117 2.20 4.41 9.53
CA LEU A 117 0.75 4.25 9.68
C LEU A 117 0.04 5.59 9.92
N ALA A 118 0.61 6.45 10.77
CA ALA A 118 0.11 7.80 11.01
C ALA A 118 0.17 8.65 9.73
N GLY A 119 1.32 8.68 9.06
CA GLY A 119 1.48 9.38 7.78
C GLY A 119 0.53 8.88 6.69
N THR A 120 0.20 7.59 6.68
CA THR A 120 -0.85 7.04 5.80
C THR A 120 -2.22 7.63 6.12
N ALA A 121 -2.62 7.67 7.39
CA ALA A 121 -3.91 8.23 7.80
C ALA A 121 -4.02 9.72 7.47
N PHE A 122 -3.00 10.52 7.81
CA PHE A 122 -2.94 11.96 7.51
C PHE A 122 -3.00 12.23 6.00
N ALA A 123 -2.28 11.43 5.19
CA ALA A 123 -2.34 11.55 3.73
C ALA A 123 -3.75 11.27 3.19
N VAL A 124 -4.42 10.22 3.70
CA VAL A 124 -5.80 9.89 3.31
C VAL A 124 -6.79 10.96 3.80
N ALA A 125 -6.52 11.60 4.93
CA ALA A 125 -7.31 12.72 5.45
C ALA A 125 -7.12 14.02 4.65
N GLY A 126 -6.11 14.08 3.77
CA GLY A 126 -5.74 15.28 3.03
C GLY A 126 -4.84 16.25 3.81
N GLU A 127 -4.34 15.85 4.98
CA GLU A 127 -3.40 16.59 5.82
C GLU A 127 -1.97 16.39 5.30
N VAL A 128 -1.73 16.86 4.07
CA VAL A 128 -0.52 16.57 3.30
C VAL A 128 0.77 17.02 4.00
N GLU A 129 0.78 18.22 4.59
CA GLU A 129 1.97 18.77 5.25
C GLU A 129 2.35 17.94 6.48
N GLU A 130 1.37 17.62 7.32
CA GLU A 130 1.55 16.81 8.52
C GLU A 130 1.95 15.37 8.19
N ALA A 131 1.39 14.78 7.13
CA ALA A 131 1.81 13.47 6.65
C ALA A 131 3.29 13.45 6.27
N LEU A 132 3.76 14.43 5.48
CA LEU A 132 5.15 14.52 5.05
C LEU A 132 6.11 14.78 6.23
N GLU A 133 5.71 15.62 7.19
CA GLU A 133 6.49 15.86 8.40
C GLU A 133 6.61 14.58 9.25
N THR A 134 5.49 13.89 9.47
CA THR A 134 5.43 12.62 10.23
C THR A 134 6.29 11.54 9.60
N LEU A 135 6.30 11.44 8.26
CA LEU A 135 7.11 10.47 7.51
C LEU A 135 8.61 10.83 7.49
N GLY A 136 9.00 11.97 8.08
CA GLY A 136 10.40 12.39 8.17
C GLY A 136 10.98 12.86 6.85
N VAL A 137 10.17 13.47 5.97
CA VAL A 137 10.67 14.03 4.71
C VAL A 137 11.82 15.00 4.97
N GLY A 138 12.93 14.78 4.26
CA GLY A 138 14.13 15.61 4.42
C GLY A 138 14.97 15.29 5.65
N ALA A 139 14.54 14.38 6.52
CA ALA A 139 15.36 13.80 7.56
C ALA A 139 16.19 12.61 7.01
N ASN A 140 17.31 12.30 7.66
CA ASN A 140 18.12 11.11 7.37
C ASN A 140 17.56 9.87 8.08
N VAL A 141 16.25 9.61 7.92
CA VAL A 141 15.60 8.40 8.43
C VAL A 141 15.49 7.40 7.29
N ASP A 142 16.26 6.32 7.39
CA ASP A 142 16.27 5.24 6.40
C ASP A 142 15.09 4.28 6.65
N ASN A 143 13.89 4.70 6.24
CA ASN A 143 12.68 3.88 6.26
C ASN A 143 12.04 3.88 4.87
N LEU A 144 12.09 2.73 4.18
CA LEU A 144 11.67 2.63 2.80
C LEU A 144 10.14 2.73 2.62
N GLU A 145 9.36 2.24 3.58
CA GLU A 145 7.90 2.39 3.56
C GLU A 145 7.50 3.87 3.71
N ALA A 146 8.22 4.62 4.53
CA ALA A 146 7.99 6.06 4.65
C ALA A 146 8.30 6.78 3.32
N VAL A 147 9.42 6.45 2.67
CA VAL A 147 9.74 6.97 1.33
C VAL A 147 8.64 6.62 0.32
N ALA A 148 8.12 5.39 0.34
CA ALA A 148 7.06 4.96 -0.57
C ALA A 148 5.82 5.86 -0.42
N ILE A 149 5.36 6.12 0.81
CA ILE A 149 4.20 6.98 1.05
C ILE A 149 4.50 8.43 0.64
N CYS A 150 5.68 8.97 0.97
CA CYS A 150 6.10 10.31 0.53
C CYS A 150 6.05 10.46 -1.00
N VAL A 151 6.53 9.45 -1.73
CA VAL A 151 6.44 9.41 -3.19
C VAL A 151 4.98 9.44 -3.64
N GLN A 152 4.10 8.62 -3.06
CA GLN A 152 2.68 8.61 -3.43
C GLN A 152 2.00 9.95 -3.14
N ILE A 153 2.29 10.59 -2.01
CA ILE A 153 1.81 11.95 -1.69
C ILE A 153 2.29 12.94 -2.74
N TYR A 154 3.59 12.93 -3.09
CA TYR A 154 4.11 13.84 -4.11
C TYR A 154 3.50 13.62 -5.49
N LEU A 155 3.25 12.38 -5.88
CA LEU A 155 2.58 12.07 -7.13
C LEU A 155 1.13 12.55 -7.11
N SER A 156 0.40 12.39 -6.00
CA SER A 156 -1.01 12.82 -5.88
C SER A 156 -1.18 14.33 -5.97
N ILE A 157 -0.20 15.11 -5.50
CA ILE A 157 -0.19 16.59 -5.62
C ILE A 157 0.53 17.09 -6.89
N SER A 158 0.71 16.23 -7.90
CA SER A 158 1.33 16.58 -9.18
C SER A 158 2.76 17.14 -9.05
N ARG A 159 3.55 16.60 -8.12
CA ARG A 159 4.97 16.93 -7.90
C ARG A 159 5.91 15.74 -8.16
N PRO A 160 5.94 15.18 -9.39
CA PRO A 160 6.81 14.06 -9.73
C PRO A 160 8.31 14.41 -9.60
N ASP A 161 8.66 15.70 -9.64
CA ASP A 161 10.02 16.19 -9.39
C ASP A 161 10.50 15.91 -7.96
N LEU A 162 9.62 16.05 -6.97
CA LEU A 162 9.92 15.73 -5.57
C LEU A 162 9.91 14.23 -5.33
N ALA A 163 8.93 13.52 -5.90
CA ALA A 163 8.90 12.05 -5.88
C ALA A 163 10.21 11.44 -6.40
N ARG A 164 10.73 11.94 -7.53
CA ARG A 164 12.01 11.49 -8.08
C ARG A 164 13.18 11.76 -7.14
N LYS A 165 13.23 12.90 -6.46
CA LYS A 165 14.30 13.21 -5.49
C LYS A 165 14.32 12.21 -4.32
N GLU A 166 13.15 11.89 -3.79
CA GLU A 166 13.02 10.91 -2.69
C GLU A 166 13.45 9.51 -3.16
N PHE A 167 13.00 9.09 -4.35
CA PHE A 167 13.43 7.84 -4.97
C PHE A 167 14.95 7.75 -5.16
N GLU A 168 15.59 8.77 -5.75
CA GLU A 168 17.04 8.79 -5.97
C GLU A 168 17.83 8.80 -4.65
N ARG A 169 17.23 9.30 -3.55
CA ARG A 169 17.83 9.20 -2.21
C ARG A 169 17.78 7.76 -1.71
N ALA A 170 16.61 7.12 -1.76
CA ALA A 170 16.42 5.74 -1.30
C ALA A 170 17.24 4.72 -2.10
N LYS A 171 17.33 4.91 -3.42
CA LYS A 171 18.10 4.04 -4.31
C LYS A 171 19.57 3.90 -3.90
N ARG A 172 20.17 4.90 -3.24
CA ARG A 172 21.58 4.86 -2.81
C ARG A 172 21.86 3.79 -1.74
N TRP A 173 20.86 3.36 -0.99
CA TRP A 173 21.03 2.43 0.13
C TRP A 173 20.12 1.19 0.05
N ALA A 174 19.11 1.18 -0.83
CA ALA A 174 18.18 0.07 -1.02
C ALA A 174 17.96 -0.29 -2.51
N GLU A 175 18.98 -0.15 -3.37
CA GLU A 175 18.86 -0.36 -4.83
C GLU A 175 18.19 -1.69 -5.23
N ASP A 176 18.49 -2.76 -4.50
CA ASP A 176 17.98 -4.12 -4.79
C ASP A 176 16.63 -4.43 -4.12
N ASP A 177 16.06 -3.49 -3.36
CA ASP A 177 14.80 -3.71 -2.65
C ASP A 177 13.60 -3.60 -3.61
N VAL A 178 12.69 -4.59 -3.55
CA VAL A 178 11.49 -4.64 -4.39
C VAL A 178 10.60 -3.40 -4.21
N LEU A 179 10.58 -2.78 -3.03
CA LEU A 179 9.81 -1.56 -2.79
C LEU A 179 10.45 -0.35 -3.47
N VAL A 180 11.79 -0.28 -3.59
CA VAL A 180 12.45 0.74 -4.43
C VAL A 180 12.07 0.57 -5.90
N GLN A 181 12.03 -0.66 -6.39
CA GLN A 181 11.61 -0.96 -7.76
C GLN A 181 10.13 -0.60 -7.99
N LEU A 182 9.24 -0.89 -7.02
CA LEU A 182 7.83 -0.49 -7.08
C LEU A 182 7.66 1.03 -7.07
N ILE A 183 8.47 1.76 -6.29
CA ILE A 183 8.52 3.23 -6.29
C ILE A 183 8.90 3.74 -7.68
N GLU A 184 9.95 3.19 -8.31
CA GLU A 184 10.37 3.56 -9.66
C GLU A 184 9.27 3.30 -10.69
N ALA A 185 8.63 2.12 -10.62
CA ALA A 185 7.52 1.74 -11.48
C ALA A 185 6.32 2.69 -11.33
N SER A 186 5.99 3.09 -10.10
CA SER A 186 4.90 4.04 -9.80
C SER A 186 5.17 5.42 -10.39
N ILE A 187 6.40 5.94 -10.23
CA ILE A 187 6.81 7.21 -10.84
C ILE A 187 6.75 7.10 -12.37
N GLY A 188 7.23 6.00 -12.94
CA GLY A 188 7.19 5.74 -14.39
C GLY A 188 5.76 5.71 -14.93
N LEU A 189 4.85 5.05 -14.21
CA LEU A 189 3.44 4.96 -14.56
C LEU A 189 2.76 6.34 -14.59
N VAL A 190 2.97 7.18 -13.58
CA VAL A 190 2.36 8.52 -13.51
C VAL A 190 2.95 9.48 -14.55
N THR A 191 4.24 9.34 -14.86
CA THR A 191 4.95 10.29 -15.74
C THR A 191 4.97 9.90 -17.21
N GLY A 192 4.63 8.66 -17.54
CA GLY A 192 4.78 8.11 -18.90
C GLY A 192 6.23 7.96 -19.35
N ARG A 193 7.16 7.91 -18.39
CA ARG A 193 8.60 7.77 -18.64
C ARG A 193 8.88 6.52 -19.47
N ASP A 194 9.78 6.68 -20.45
CA ASP A 194 10.24 5.61 -21.34
C ASP A 194 9.09 4.84 -22.02
N GLY A 195 7.96 5.52 -22.29
CA GLY A 195 6.79 4.90 -22.91
C GLY A 195 6.18 3.78 -22.08
N TYR A 196 6.28 3.87 -20.74
CA TYR A 196 5.82 2.87 -19.79
C TYR A 196 6.55 1.50 -19.90
N ALA A 197 7.76 1.47 -20.47
CA ALA A 197 8.51 0.22 -20.63
C ALA A 197 8.98 -0.36 -19.29
N ASP A 198 9.56 0.49 -18.42
CA ASP A 198 10.13 0.07 -17.14
C ASP A 198 9.04 -0.48 -16.20
N CYS A 199 7.95 0.27 -15.98
CA CYS A 199 6.85 -0.19 -15.14
C CYS A 199 6.15 -1.44 -15.68
N ASN A 200 5.95 -1.55 -17.00
CA ASN A 200 5.40 -2.77 -17.59
C ASN A 200 6.29 -3.99 -17.34
N SER A 201 7.61 -3.81 -17.44
CA SER A 201 8.59 -4.87 -17.20
C SER A 201 8.58 -5.32 -15.73
N PHE A 202 8.57 -4.36 -14.80
CA PHE A 202 8.44 -4.63 -13.37
C PHE A 202 7.18 -5.45 -13.06
N TYR A 203 5.99 -5.00 -13.48
CA TYR A 203 4.75 -5.74 -13.19
C TYR A 203 4.72 -7.11 -13.89
N THR A 204 5.28 -7.23 -15.10
CA THR A 204 5.38 -8.52 -15.80
C THR A 204 6.29 -9.49 -15.06
N GLU A 205 7.41 -9.03 -14.53
CA GLU A 205 8.32 -9.84 -13.73
C GLU A 205 7.67 -10.32 -12.43
N GLN A 206 7.03 -9.43 -11.67
CA GLN A 206 6.37 -9.80 -10.42
C GLN A 206 5.23 -10.81 -10.64
N LEU A 207 4.44 -10.63 -11.70
CA LEU A 207 3.39 -11.59 -12.09
C LEU A 207 3.94 -12.92 -12.63
N GLY A 208 5.21 -12.98 -13.00
CA GLY A 208 5.89 -14.22 -13.37
C GLY A 208 6.16 -15.15 -12.19
N ASN A 209 6.01 -14.68 -10.94
CA ASN A 209 6.21 -15.48 -9.74
C ASN A 209 5.00 -16.38 -9.46
N PRO A 210 5.12 -17.72 -9.56
CA PRO A 210 3.98 -18.63 -9.38
C PRO A 210 3.47 -18.73 -7.93
N SER A 211 4.23 -18.24 -6.93
CA SER A 211 3.78 -18.20 -5.54
C SER A 211 3.04 -16.91 -5.16
N LEU A 212 2.88 -15.98 -6.10
CA LEU A 212 2.24 -14.69 -5.89
C LEU A 212 0.91 -14.64 -6.65
N SER A 213 -0.18 -14.39 -5.91
CA SER A 213 -1.48 -14.02 -6.47
C SER A 213 -1.81 -12.62 -5.99
N SER A 214 -1.90 -11.67 -6.93
CA SER A 214 -2.15 -10.27 -6.67
C SER A 214 -3.00 -9.69 -7.80
N PRO A 215 -4.32 -9.55 -7.59
CA PRO A 215 -5.20 -8.83 -8.50
C PRO A 215 -4.72 -7.40 -8.74
N HIS A 216 -4.15 -6.76 -7.72
CA HIS A 216 -3.59 -5.41 -7.82
C HIS A 216 -2.47 -5.32 -8.87
N LEU A 217 -1.52 -6.26 -8.90
CA LEU A 217 -0.47 -6.27 -9.92
C LEU A 217 -1.00 -6.51 -11.33
N LEU A 218 -2.02 -7.36 -11.48
CA LEU A 218 -2.70 -7.56 -12.76
C LEU A 218 -3.35 -6.26 -13.24
N THR A 219 -4.08 -5.59 -12.36
CA THR A 219 -4.69 -4.30 -12.67
C THR A 219 -3.66 -3.23 -12.99
N ALA A 220 -2.57 -3.12 -12.23
CA ALA A 220 -1.48 -2.19 -12.52
C ALA A 220 -0.80 -2.46 -13.88
N ARG A 221 -0.54 -3.73 -14.23
CA ARG A 221 -0.04 -4.10 -15.57
C ARG A 221 -1.06 -3.78 -16.66
N GLY A 222 -2.33 -4.08 -16.42
CA GLY A 222 -3.43 -3.78 -17.33
C GLY A 222 -3.53 -2.29 -17.64
N VAL A 223 -3.49 -1.42 -16.61
CA VAL A 223 -3.46 0.04 -16.76
C VAL A 223 -2.23 0.46 -17.56
N THR A 224 -1.07 -0.12 -17.28
CA THR A 224 0.17 0.17 -18.02
C THR A 224 0.04 -0.16 -19.52
N ARG A 225 -0.52 -1.34 -19.85
CA ARG A 225 -0.79 -1.77 -21.22
C ARG A 225 -1.83 -0.88 -21.90
N LEU A 226 -2.86 -0.47 -21.17
CA LEU A 226 -3.88 0.45 -21.66
C LEU A 226 -3.27 1.80 -22.07
N LEU A 227 -2.38 2.35 -21.24
CA LEU A 227 -1.66 3.61 -21.53
C LEU A 227 -0.70 3.49 -22.71
N ARG A 228 -0.26 2.27 -23.05
CA ARG A 228 0.52 1.94 -24.25
C ARG A 228 -0.34 1.70 -25.49
N GLY A 229 -1.67 1.76 -25.37
CA GLY A 229 -2.62 1.47 -26.44
C GLY A 229 -2.86 -0.02 -26.70
N GLU A 230 -2.37 -0.90 -25.83
CA GLU A 230 -2.48 -2.35 -25.93
C GLU A 230 -3.81 -2.85 -25.33
N VAL A 231 -4.94 -2.29 -25.79
CA VAL A 231 -6.28 -2.48 -25.21
C VAL A 231 -6.67 -3.96 -25.02
N PRO A 232 -6.46 -4.89 -25.99
CA PRO A 232 -6.84 -6.29 -25.79
C PRO A 232 -6.03 -6.99 -24.69
N ALA A 233 -4.75 -6.63 -24.53
CA ALA A 233 -3.89 -7.20 -23.50
C ALA A 233 -4.23 -6.64 -22.11
N ALA A 234 -4.62 -5.37 -22.03
CA ALA A 234 -5.14 -4.76 -20.80
C ALA A 234 -6.43 -5.44 -20.35
N GLN A 235 -7.38 -5.66 -21.27
CA GLN A 235 -8.64 -6.35 -20.98
C GLN A 235 -8.41 -7.75 -20.39
N SER A 236 -7.48 -8.52 -20.95
CA SER A 236 -7.12 -9.84 -20.44
C SER A 236 -6.58 -9.79 -19.00
N ASP A 237 -5.79 -8.76 -18.66
CA ASP A 237 -5.25 -8.62 -17.31
C ASP A 237 -6.36 -8.33 -16.29
N PHE A 238 -7.31 -7.44 -16.64
CA PHE A 238 -8.44 -7.14 -15.76
C PHE A 238 -9.38 -8.34 -15.58
N GLU A 239 -9.64 -9.11 -16.64
CA GLU A 239 -10.43 -10.35 -16.55
C GLU A 239 -9.77 -11.39 -15.63
N GLU A 240 -8.44 -11.51 -15.71
CA GLU A 240 -7.68 -12.37 -14.79
C GLU A 240 -7.72 -11.85 -13.35
N ALA A 241 -7.63 -10.53 -13.14
CA ALA A 241 -7.72 -9.91 -11.81
C ALA A 241 -9.07 -10.24 -11.16
N VAL A 242 -10.17 -10.07 -11.90
CA VAL A 242 -11.53 -10.43 -11.46
C VAL A 242 -11.65 -11.92 -11.15
N ALA A 243 -11.03 -12.78 -11.97
CA ALA A 243 -11.02 -14.22 -11.72
C ALA A 243 -10.30 -14.58 -10.40
N GLN A 244 -9.16 -13.94 -10.11
CA GLN A 244 -8.45 -14.13 -8.83
C GLN A 244 -9.25 -13.64 -7.62
N GLN A 245 -10.16 -12.68 -7.82
CA GLN A 245 -11.07 -12.16 -6.80
C GLN A 245 -12.38 -12.95 -6.66
N GLY A 246 -12.53 -14.07 -7.37
CA GLY A 246 -13.73 -14.91 -7.29
C GLY A 246 -14.92 -14.38 -8.11
N GLY A 247 -14.65 -13.53 -9.11
CA GLY A 247 -15.64 -13.03 -10.05
C GLY A 247 -16.19 -11.62 -9.76
N ALA A 248 -15.76 -10.99 -8.67
CA ALA A 248 -16.13 -9.62 -8.33
C ALA A 248 -14.89 -8.72 -8.43
N ALA A 249 -14.96 -7.67 -9.26
CA ALA A 249 -13.90 -6.68 -9.38
C ALA A 249 -13.84 -5.80 -8.12
N ASP A 250 -12.64 -5.49 -7.64
CA ASP A 250 -12.44 -4.36 -6.74
C ASP A 250 -12.63 -3.01 -7.45
N ALA A 251 -12.64 -1.93 -6.67
CA ALA A 251 -12.88 -0.58 -7.20
C ALA A 251 -11.82 -0.15 -8.23
N GLU A 252 -10.54 -0.51 -8.03
CA GLU A 252 -9.44 -0.17 -8.92
C GLU A 252 -9.61 -0.87 -10.28
N THR A 253 -9.86 -2.18 -10.25
CA THR A 253 -10.05 -3.02 -11.44
C THR A 253 -11.30 -2.59 -12.20
N LEU A 254 -12.40 -2.30 -11.49
CA LEU A 254 -13.64 -1.84 -12.11
C LEU A 254 -13.46 -0.49 -12.82
N ALA A 255 -12.73 0.45 -12.19
CA ALA A 255 -12.42 1.73 -12.82
C ALA A 255 -11.60 1.56 -14.10
N ALA A 256 -10.58 0.69 -14.07
CA ALA A 256 -9.76 0.40 -15.25
C ALA A 256 -10.54 -0.30 -16.37
N MET A 257 -11.43 -1.23 -16.02
CA MET A 257 -12.34 -1.89 -16.97
C MET A 257 -13.30 -0.89 -17.62
N ALA A 258 -13.85 0.07 -16.86
CA ALA A 258 -14.75 1.08 -17.40
C ALA A 258 -14.07 1.94 -18.48
N VAL A 259 -12.82 2.36 -18.24
CA VAL A 259 -12.01 3.09 -19.23
C VAL A 259 -11.73 2.21 -20.45
N THR A 260 -11.36 0.95 -20.22
CA THR A 260 -11.02 -0.01 -21.30
C THR A 260 -12.22 -0.28 -22.20
N ALA A 261 -13.42 -0.44 -21.63
CA ALA A 261 -14.66 -0.58 -22.38
C ALA A 261 -14.97 0.67 -23.24
N GLY A 262 -14.66 1.87 -22.74
CA GLY A 262 -14.83 3.11 -23.50
C GLY A 262 -13.81 3.30 -24.65
N LEU A 263 -12.61 2.75 -24.52
CA LEU A 263 -11.54 2.83 -25.53
C LEU A 263 -11.57 1.68 -26.55
N GLY A 264 -12.14 0.54 -26.17
CA GLY A 264 -12.26 -0.63 -27.04
C GLY A 264 -13.28 -0.45 -28.16
N ALA A 265 -13.44 -1.49 -28.98
CA ALA A 265 -14.53 -1.56 -29.96
C ALA A 265 -15.92 -1.82 -29.30
N ALA A 266 -15.95 -1.90 -27.96
CA ALA A 266 -17.16 -2.09 -27.17
C ALA A 266 -18.08 -0.86 -27.27
N LYS A 267 -19.39 -1.10 -27.14
CA LYS A 267 -20.41 -0.06 -27.30
C LYS A 267 -20.40 0.84 -26.05
N PRO A 268 -20.59 2.17 -26.18
CA PRO A 268 -20.65 3.11 -25.05
C PRO A 268 -21.55 2.65 -23.88
N ALA A 269 -22.60 1.89 -24.18
CA ALA A 269 -23.53 1.33 -23.21
C ALA A 269 -22.92 0.33 -22.22
N GLU A 270 -21.85 -0.40 -22.58
CA GLU A 270 -21.17 -1.34 -21.67
C GLU A 270 -20.32 -0.59 -20.64
N ALA A 271 -19.63 0.48 -21.05
CA ALA A 271 -18.89 1.35 -20.13
C ALA A 271 -19.82 2.05 -19.12
N GLU A 272 -21.01 2.50 -19.56
CA GLU A 272 -22.02 3.09 -18.66
C GLU A 272 -22.57 2.11 -17.63
N GLN A 273 -22.59 0.81 -17.91
CA GLN A 273 -23.04 -0.21 -16.95
C GLN A 273 -22.03 -0.46 -15.84
N LEU A 274 -20.73 -0.35 -16.14
CA LEU A 274 -19.65 -0.55 -15.16
C LEU A 274 -19.51 0.64 -14.19
N TRP A 275 -20.03 1.82 -14.56
CA TRP A 275 -19.94 3.04 -13.75
C TRP A 275 -21.09 3.23 -12.74
N ARG A 276 -22.20 2.50 -12.91
CA ARG A 276 -23.40 2.62 -12.05
C ARG A 276 -23.32 1.71 -10.85
#